data_AF-A0AAJ5W5K2-F1
#
_entry.id   AF-A0AAJ5W5K2-F1
#
_cell.length_a   1.000
_cell.length_b   1.000
_cell.length_c   1.000
_cell.angle_alpha   90.00
_cell.angle_beta   90.00
_cell.angle_gamma   90.00
#
_symmetry.space_group_name_H-M   'P 1'
#
loop_
_entity.id
_entity.type
_entity.pdbx_description
1 polymer ?
#
loop_
_entity_poly.entity_id
_entity_poly.type
_entity_poly.pdbx_seq_one_letter_code
_entity_poly.pdbx_strand_id
1 'polypeptide(L)'
;MKYFILLALCVCLLTNCSKQTSPPAKPVSKITVNKNDIAWESEGVYASYNVDEDIVHVMSGKDNESFEISFKKGNIPITGIMKDFSSGVLITPFKASAAISDSYSLDTTKPNKLKILIIDNPEKRIAGDFLLYLKRNEQHTAKEEINVFQGRFDVRYEPFSLK
;
A
#
# COMPACT_ATOMS: atom_id res chain seq x y z
N MET A 1 -22.44 -47.54 49.77
CA MET A 1 -21.41 -46.58 49.32
C MET A 1 -20.72 -47.07 48.03
N LYS A 2 -21.45 -47.24 46.91
CA LYS A 2 -20.87 -47.65 45.61
C LYS A 2 -21.26 -46.75 44.43
N TYR A 3 -22.22 -45.84 44.63
CA TYR A 3 -22.75 -44.98 43.56
C TYR A 3 -22.18 -43.55 43.55
N PHE A 4 -21.48 -43.13 44.60
CA PHE A 4 -20.88 -41.79 44.68
C PHE A 4 -19.58 -41.64 43.89
N ILE A 5 -18.87 -42.74 43.61
CA ILE A 5 -17.60 -42.71 42.88
C ILE A 5 -17.82 -42.60 41.35
N LEU A 6 -18.98 -43.06 40.86
CA LEU A 6 -19.28 -43.01 39.42
C LEU A 6 -19.68 -41.60 38.93
N LEU A 7 -20.20 -40.75 39.82
CA LEU A 7 -20.64 -39.39 39.48
C LEU A 7 -19.47 -38.40 39.37
N ALA A 8 -18.37 -38.63 40.10
CA ALA A 8 -17.20 -37.76 40.09
C ALA A 8 -16.34 -37.91 38.83
N LEU A 9 -16.39 -39.07 38.15
CA LEU A 9 -15.60 -39.31 36.94
C LEU A 9 -16.23 -38.68 35.67
N CYS A 10 -17.52 -38.36 35.71
CA CYS A 10 -18.26 -37.88 34.53
C CYS A 10 -18.17 -36.35 34.34
N VAL A 11 -17.71 -35.60 35.34
CA VAL A 11 -17.63 -34.12 35.30
C VAL A 11 -16.30 -33.63 34.70
N CYS A 12 -15.25 -34.46 34.66
CA CYS A 12 -13.94 -34.06 34.13
C CYS A 12 -13.81 -34.17 32.60
N LEU A 13 -14.79 -34.72 31.88
CA LEU A 13 -14.71 -34.93 30.42
C LEU A 13 -15.33 -33.79 29.59
N LEU A 14 -15.86 -32.73 30.23
CA LEU A 14 -16.53 -31.63 29.53
C LEU A 14 -15.69 -30.35 29.38
N THR A 15 -14.45 -30.32 29.86
CA THR A 15 -13.52 -29.22 29.55
C THR A 15 -12.87 -29.46 28.18
N ASN A 16 -13.70 -29.50 27.13
CA ASN A 16 -13.22 -29.42 25.77
C ASN A 16 -12.77 -27.97 25.56
N CYS A 17 -11.51 -27.70 25.90
CA CYS A 17 -10.86 -26.42 25.68
C CYS A 17 -10.74 -26.24 24.16
N SER A 18 -11.81 -25.73 23.55
CA SER A 18 -11.78 -25.18 22.21
C SER A 18 -10.74 -24.06 22.24
N LYS A 19 -9.50 -24.39 21.84
CA LYS A 19 -8.48 -23.39 21.58
C LYS A 19 -9.03 -22.61 20.40
N GLN A 20 -9.66 -21.48 20.71
CA GLN A 20 -10.24 -20.58 19.73
C GLN A 20 -9.09 -20.17 18.81
N THR A 21 -8.98 -20.85 17.67
CA THR A 21 -7.94 -20.56 16.67
C THR A 21 -8.23 -19.15 16.22
N SER A 22 -7.46 -18.19 16.74
CA SER A 22 -7.54 -16.81 16.29
C SER A 22 -7.42 -16.85 14.76
N PRO A 23 -8.29 -16.15 14.03
CA PRO A 23 -8.16 -16.06 12.59
C PRO A 23 -6.70 -15.68 12.26
N PRO A 24 -6.10 -16.29 11.21
CA PRO A 24 -4.74 -15.93 10.82
C PRO A 24 -4.63 -14.42 10.72
N ALA A 25 -3.60 -13.85 11.36
CA ALA A 25 -3.38 -12.41 11.35
C ALA A 25 -3.34 -11.94 9.90
N LYS A 26 -4.18 -10.96 9.57
CA LYS A 26 -4.22 -10.40 8.21
C LYS A 26 -2.82 -9.86 7.86
N PRO A 27 -2.29 -10.15 6.67
CA PRO A 27 -1.01 -9.60 6.23
C PRO A 27 -1.03 -8.07 6.33
N VAL A 28 0.05 -7.52 6.89
CA VAL A 28 0.26 -6.08 7.02
C VAL A 28 0.58 -5.49 5.64
N SER A 29 0.00 -4.33 5.33
CA SER A 29 0.31 -3.57 4.11
C SER A 29 1.81 -3.29 4.02
N LYS A 30 2.40 -3.56 2.85
CA LYS A 30 3.83 -3.36 2.60
C LYS A 30 4.07 -2.72 1.25
N ILE A 31 5.15 -1.97 1.17
CA ILE A 31 5.74 -1.53 -0.09
C ILE A 31 7.25 -1.73 0.01
N THR A 32 7.87 -2.10 -1.09
CA THR A 32 9.32 -2.14 -1.23
C THR A 32 9.68 -1.23 -2.36
N VAL A 33 10.63 -0.32 -2.14
CA VAL A 33 11.02 0.70 -3.10
C VAL A 33 12.55 0.71 -3.17
N ASN A 34 13.11 0.72 -4.38
CA ASN A 34 14.49 1.15 -4.62
C ASN A 34 14.44 2.48 -5.36
N LYS A 35 15.09 3.50 -4.81
CA LYS A 35 15.27 4.83 -5.41
C LYS A 35 16.70 4.91 -5.95
N ASN A 36 16.87 5.05 -7.26
CA ASN A 36 18.17 5.06 -7.94
C ASN A 36 19.07 3.87 -7.50
N ASP A 37 18.51 2.67 -7.52
CA ASP A 37 19.16 1.41 -7.13
C ASP A 37 19.55 1.28 -5.64
N ILE A 38 19.14 2.23 -4.80
CA ILE A 38 19.33 2.19 -3.34
C ILE A 38 17.99 1.85 -2.68
N ALA A 39 18.01 0.94 -1.71
CA ALA A 39 16.84 0.60 -0.92
C ALA A 39 16.27 1.85 -0.22
N TRP A 40 15.01 2.16 -0.50
CA TRP A 40 14.25 3.22 0.13
C TRP A 40 13.32 2.59 1.16
N GLU A 41 13.77 2.64 2.42
CA GLU A 41 13.08 2.08 3.58
C GLU A 41 11.75 2.81 3.83
N SER A 42 10.68 2.23 3.31
CA SER A 42 9.33 2.77 3.41
C SER A 42 8.79 2.71 4.84
N GLU A 43 8.26 3.83 5.30
CA GLU A 43 7.45 3.98 6.50
C GLU A 43 5.99 4.27 6.11
N GLY A 44 5.06 4.02 7.05
CA GLY A 44 3.69 4.51 6.96
C GLY A 44 2.93 4.10 5.69
N VAL A 45 2.99 2.81 5.32
CA VAL A 45 2.31 2.30 4.14
C VAL A 45 0.80 2.33 4.33
N TYR A 46 0.12 3.07 3.46
CA TYR A 46 -1.33 3.24 3.50
C TYR A 46 -1.90 3.20 2.08
N ALA A 47 -3.14 2.76 1.95
CA ALA A 47 -3.88 2.92 0.70
C ALA A 47 -5.32 3.32 0.96
N SER A 48 -5.88 4.13 0.08
CA SER A 48 -7.28 4.53 0.11
C SER A 48 -7.94 4.30 -1.24
N TYR A 49 -9.26 4.15 -1.22
CA TYR A 49 -10.06 4.01 -2.43
C TYR A 49 -11.21 5.02 -2.41
N ASN A 50 -11.12 6.02 -3.29
CA ASN A 50 -12.21 6.95 -3.53
C ASN A 50 -13.28 6.23 -4.36
N VAL A 51 -14.42 5.91 -3.74
CA VAL A 51 -15.52 5.19 -4.41
C VAL A 51 -16.25 6.07 -5.43
N ASP A 52 -16.19 7.39 -5.28
CA ASP A 52 -16.90 8.33 -6.14
C ASP A 52 -16.19 8.54 -7.48
N GLU A 53 -14.86 8.57 -7.46
CA GLU A 53 -14.00 8.78 -8.63
C GLU A 53 -13.38 7.47 -9.16
N ASP A 54 -13.58 6.39 -8.41
CA ASP A 54 -13.01 5.07 -8.65
C ASP A 54 -11.47 5.05 -8.67
N ILE A 55 -10.84 5.88 -7.82
CA ILE A 55 -9.38 6.05 -7.74
C ILE A 55 -8.83 5.37 -6.49
N VAL A 56 -7.79 4.56 -6.67
CA VAL A 56 -6.98 4.01 -5.58
C VAL A 56 -5.72 4.86 -5.44
N HIS A 57 -5.40 5.23 -4.21
CA HIS A 57 -4.14 5.87 -3.83
C HIS A 57 -3.33 4.88 -3.02
N VAL A 58 -2.08 4.61 -3.41
CA VAL A 58 -1.10 3.85 -2.64
C VAL A 58 -0.02 4.82 -2.19
N MET A 59 0.14 4.96 -0.88
CA MET A 59 1.00 5.97 -0.26
C MET A 59 2.00 5.33 0.69
N SER A 60 3.17 5.93 0.76
CA SER A 60 4.18 5.65 1.78
C SER A 60 5.07 6.88 1.94
N GLY A 61 5.87 6.93 3.00
CA GLY A 61 6.85 7.99 3.19
C GLY A 61 8.14 7.46 3.77
N LYS A 62 9.17 8.29 3.76
CA LYS A 62 10.41 8.09 4.51
C LYS A 62 10.89 9.46 4.96
N ASP A 63 11.16 9.63 6.25
CA ASP A 63 11.59 10.90 6.84
C ASP A 63 10.61 12.07 6.53
N ASN A 64 11.01 12.96 5.61
CA ASN A 64 10.29 14.14 5.12
C ASN A 64 9.82 14.00 3.66
N GLU A 65 10.00 12.82 3.06
CA GLU A 65 9.62 12.45 1.69
C GLU A 65 8.33 11.61 1.72
N SER A 66 7.32 12.02 0.95
CA SER A 66 6.05 11.30 0.76
C SER A 66 5.95 10.83 -0.69
N PHE A 67 5.64 9.55 -0.90
CA PHE A 67 5.50 8.88 -2.19
C PHE A 67 4.06 8.42 -2.40
N GLU A 68 3.54 8.61 -3.60
CA GLU A 68 2.17 8.22 -3.98
C GLU A 68 2.14 7.60 -5.38
N ILE A 69 1.33 6.55 -5.56
CA ILE A 69 0.89 6.01 -6.86
C ILE A 69 -0.64 6.00 -6.86
N SER A 70 -1.24 6.56 -7.91
CA SER A 70 -2.69 6.68 -8.02
C SER A 70 -3.20 6.20 -9.38
N PHE A 71 -4.27 5.41 -9.38
CA PHE A 71 -4.82 4.80 -10.59
C PHE A 71 -6.31 4.47 -10.44
N LYS A 72 -7.02 4.38 -11.58
CA LYS A 72 -8.44 4.01 -11.60
C LYS A 72 -8.62 2.49 -11.47
N LYS A 73 -9.40 2.05 -10.50
CA LYS A 73 -9.60 0.62 -10.18
C LYS A 73 -10.43 -0.11 -11.24
N GLY A 74 -11.47 0.51 -11.76
CA GLY A 74 -12.34 -0.03 -12.82
C GLY A 74 -11.67 -0.04 -14.20
N ASN A 75 -10.56 0.69 -14.37
CA ASN A 75 -9.80 0.74 -15.62
C ASN A 75 -8.66 -0.28 -15.68
N ILE A 76 -8.54 -1.18 -14.69
CA ILE A 76 -7.45 -2.16 -14.67
C ILE A 76 -7.63 -3.17 -15.80
N PRO A 77 -6.73 -3.22 -16.80
CA PRO A 77 -6.87 -4.15 -17.92
C PRO A 77 -6.68 -5.60 -17.47
N ILE A 78 -7.14 -6.55 -18.28
CA ILE A 78 -6.94 -8.00 -18.03
C ILE A 78 -5.45 -8.36 -17.89
N THR A 79 -4.57 -7.64 -18.60
CA THR A 79 -3.11 -7.84 -18.51
C THR A 79 -2.51 -7.31 -17.20
N GLY A 80 -3.27 -6.51 -16.44
CA GLY A 80 -2.84 -5.77 -15.26
C GLY A 80 -1.95 -4.55 -15.56
N ILE A 81 -1.54 -4.35 -16.82
CA ILE A 81 -0.62 -3.28 -17.20
C ILE A 81 -1.39 -1.98 -17.37
N MET A 82 -1.19 -1.04 -16.44
CA MET A 82 -1.87 0.25 -16.44
C MET A 82 -1.23 1.19 -17.47
N LYS A 83 -2.08 1.83 -18.28
CA LYS A 83 -1.67 2.93 -19.17
C LYS A 83 -1.84 4.30 -18.52
N ASP A 84 -2.94 4.46 -17.77
CA ASP A 84 -3.30 5.71 -17.13
C ASP A 84 -3.15 5.58 -15.61
N PHE A 85 -2.10 6.20 -15.08
CA PHE A 85 -1.84 6.32 -13.65
C PHE A 85 -1.00 7.58 -13.40
N SER A 86 -1.03 8.08 -12.18
CA SER A 86 -0.17 9.16 -11.71
C SER A 86 0.74 8.64 -10.60
N SER A 87 1.87 9.31 -10.42
CA SER A 87 2.73 9.11 -9.27
C SER A 87 3.53 10.37 -9.04
N GLY A 88 3.91 10.58 -7.78
CA GLY A 88 4.74 11.70 -7.40
C GLY A 88 5.41 11.48 -6.07
N VAL A 89 6.36 12.37 -5.82
CA VAL A 89 7.02 12.52 -4.54
C VAL A 89 6.88 13.97 -4.09
N LEU A 90 6.59 14.17 -2.81
CA LEU A 90 6.65 15.47 -2.16
C LEU A 90 7.74 15.42 -1.10
N ILE A 91 8.62 16.41 -1.10
CA ILE A 91 9.62 16.60 -0.05
C ILE A 91 9.22 17.84 0.74
N THR A 92 9.23 17.70 2.06
CA THR A 92 8.97 18.77 3.01
C THR A 92 10.28 19.17 3.71
N PRO A 93 10.45 20.40 4.23
CA PRO A 93 11.68 20.78 4.92
C PRO A 93 11.91 20.00 6.23
N PHE A 94 10.84 19.51 6.86
CA PHE A 94 10.86 18.67 8.06
C PHE A 94 9.54 17.91 8.19
N LYS A 95 9.53 16.82 8.96
CA LYS A 95 8.35 15.97 9.20
C LYS A 95 7.19 16.81 9.76
N ALA A 96 5.99 16.62 9.21
CA ALA A 96 4.76 17.38 9.53
C ALA A 96 4.75 18.87 9.11
N SER A 97 5.70 19.33 8.30
CA SER A 97 5.60 20.64 7.65
C SER A 97 4.48 20.66 6.61
N ALA A 98 3.72 21.76 6.58
CA ALA A 98 2.76 22.05 5.51
C ALA A 98 3.42 22.66 4.26
N ALA A 99 4.66 23.17 4.39
CA ALA A 99 5.42 23.69 3.26
C ALA A 99 6.05 22.55 2.44
N ILE A 100 6.00 22.68 1.12
CA ILE A 100 6.64 21.78 0.16
C ILE A 100 7.97 22.41 -0.24
N SER A 101 9.08 21.72 0.04
CA SER A 101 10.42 22.14 -0.41
C SER A 101 10.72 21.65 -1.82
N ASP A 102 10.18 20.49 -2.20
CA ASP A 102 10.35 19.95 -3.53
C ASP A 102 9.19 19.03 -3.92
N SER A 103 9.00 18.86 -5.21
CA SER A 103 8.04 17.88 -5.72
C SER A 103 8.53 17.25 -7.01
N TYR A 104 8.18 15.99 -7.21
CA TYR A 104 8.50 15.23 -8.39
C TYR A 104 7.22 14.61 -8.94
N SER A 105 7.11 14.54 -10.25
CA SER A 105 6.00 13.90 -10.97
C SER A 105 6.52 12.94 -12.03
N LEU A 106 5.65 12.06 -12.53
CA LEU A 106 6.00 11.15 -13.63
C LEU A 106 6.57 11.92 -14.83
N ASP A 107 7.76 11.51 -15.27
CA ASP A 107 8.30 11.89 -16.56
C ASP A 107 7.62 11.04 -17.64
N THR A 108 6.59 11.59 -18.28
CA THR A 108 5.80 10.92 -19.32
C THR A 108 6.59 10.56 -20.58
N THR A 109 7.83 11.06 -20.72
CA THR A 109 8.72 10.70 -21.84
C THR A 109 9.48 9.39 -21.60
N LYS A 110 9.43 8.86 -20.38
CA LYS A 110 10.16 7.65 -19.96
C LYS A 110 9.25 6.42 -19.91
N PRO A 111 9.83 5.21 -19.97
CA PRO A 111 9.04 3.97 -19.98
C PRO A 111 8.55 3.60 -18.56
N ASN A 112 7.67 4.43 -18.01
CA ASN A 112 6.99 4.15 -16.75
C ASN A 112 6.11 2.91 -16.88
N LYS A 113 6.07 2.07 -15.84
CA LYS A 113 5.28 0.84 -15.79
C LYS A 113 4.62 0.72 -14.44
N LEU A 114 3.33 0.40 -14.47
CA LEU A 114 2.57 -0.06 -13.32
C LEU A 114 1.82 -1.32 -13.74
N LYS A 115 2.06 -2.43 -13.04
CA LYS A 115 1.41 -3.71 -13.29
C LYS A 115 0.70 -4.18 -12.04
N ILE A 116 -0.62 -4.16 -12.07
CA ILE A 116 -1.45 -4.76 -11.01
C ILE A 116 -1.43 -6.28 -11.16
N LEU A 117 -1.13 -6.96 -10.06
CA LEU A 117 -1.00 -8.42 -10.01
C LEU A 117 -2.21 -9.06 -9.33
N ILE A 118 -2.75 -8.40 -8.30
CA ILE A 118 -3.83 -8.92 -7.47
C ILE A 118 -4.80 -7.78 -7.18
N ILE A 119 -6.09 -8.07 -7.33
CA ILE A 119 -7.18 -7.28 -6.77
C ILE A 119 -8.09 -8.26 -6.04
N ASP A 120 -8.22 -8.08 -4.74
CA ASP A 120 -9.11 -8.87 -3.90
C ASP A 120 -10.10 -7.90 -3.23
N ASN A 121 -11.29 -7.79 -3.83
CA ASN A 121 -12.34 -6.89 -3.34
C ASN A 121 -12.83 -7.29 -1.93
N PRO A 122 -13.12 -8.58 -1.63
CA PRO A 122 -13.47 -9.00 -0.28
C PRO A 122 -12.44 -8.63 0.78
N GLU A 123 -11.14 -8.80 0.48
CA GLU A 123 -10.07 -8.47 1.42
C GLU A 123 -9.64 -6.99 1.38
N LYS A 124 -10.22 -6.21 0.46
CA LYS A 124 -9.81 -4.84 0.14
C LYS A 124 -8.31 -4.74 -0.13
N ARG A 125 -7.76 -5.68 -0.90
CA ARG A 125 -6.31 -5.81 -1.11
C ARG A 125 -5.96 -5.57 -2.58
N ILE A 126 -4.86 -4.88 -2.79
CA ILE A 126 -4.27 -4.67 -4.11
C ILE A 126 -2.75 -4.84 -4.04
N ALA A 127 -2.20 -5.55 -5.02
CA ALA A 127 -0.75 -5.73 -5.14
C ALA A 127 -0.31 -5.46 -6.57
N GLY A 128 0.87 -4.86 -6.72
CA GLY A 128 1.40 -4.47 -8.02
C GLY A 128 2.90 -4.21 -8.02
N ASP A 129 3.49 -4.35 -9.20
CA ASP A 129 4.88 -3.98 -9.49
C ASP A 129 4.91 -2.62 -10.19
N PHE A 130 5.95 -1.83 -9.93
CA PHE A 130 6.15 -0.54 -10.59
C PHE A 130 7.60 -0.25 -10.96
N LEU A 131 7.77 0.54 -12.01
CA LEU A 131 9.00 1.20 -12.43
C LEU A 131 8.63 2.61 -12.89
N LEU A 132 9.08 3.61 -12.16
CA LEU A 132 8.65 4.99 -12.30
C LEU A 132 9.88 5.88 -12.44
N TYR A 133 9.86 6.76 -13.42
CA TYR A 133 10.84 7.82 -13.62
C TYR A 133 10.15 9.12 -13.20
N LEU A 134 10.60 9.68 -12.08
CA LEU A 134 10.05 10.91 -11.53
C LEU A 134 11.00 12.06 -11.84
N LYS A 135 10.52 13.05 -12.57
CA LYS A 135 11.25 14.30 -12.80
C LYS A 135 10.85 15.33 -11.75
N ARG A 136 11.81 16.14 -11.33
CA ARG A 136 11.55 17.28 -10.46
C ARG A 136 10.60 18.27 -11.15
N ASN A 137 9.61 18.78 -10.41
CA ASN A 137 8.72 19.83 -10.88
C ASN A 137 9.46 21.17 -10.77
N GLU A 138 9.48 21.96 -11.85
CA GLU A 138 10.27 23.18 -11.90
C GLU A 138 9.76 24.24 -10.91
N GLN A 139 10.55 24.47 -9.86
CA GLN A 139 10.47 25.65 -9.02
C GLN A 139 11.89 26.19 -8.81
N HIS A 140 12.53 26.78 -9.83
CA HIS A 140 13.74 27.64 -9.71
C HIS A 140 15.13 27.03 -9.97
N THR A 141 15.29 25.81 -10.51
CA THR A 141 16.64 25.29 -10.85
C THR A 141 16.73 24.66 -12.24
N ALA A 142 17.82 24.98 -12.96
CA ALA A 142 18.06 24.57 -14.35
C ALA A 142 18.56 23.11 -14.52
N LYS A 143 18.62 22.33 -13.44
CA LYS A 143 19.17 20.97 -13.47
C LYS A 143 18.02 19.98 -13.39
N GLU A 144 17.74 19.30 -14.50
CA GLU A 144 16.82 18.17 -14.54
C GLU A 144 17.36 17.07 -13.61
N GLU A 145 16.63 16.80 -12.53
CA GLU A 145 16.87 15.67 -11.66
C GLU A 145 15.77 14.63 -11.93
N ILE A 146 16.19 13.44 -12.36
CA ILE A 146 15.31 12.29 -12.57
C ILE A 146 15.65 11.25 -11.52
N ASN A 147 14.64 10.86 -10.74
CA ASN A 147 14.74 9.77 -9.79
C ASN A 147 13.98 8.55 -10.30
N VAL A 148 14.62 7.39 -10.26
CA VAL A 148 14.03 6.12 -10.65
C VAL A 148 13.54 5.40 -9.41
N PHE A 149 12.23 5.14 -9.34
CA PHE A 149 11.59 4.39 -8.28
C PHE A 149 11.12 3.05 -8.84
N GLN A 150 11.61 1.94 -8.29
CA GLN A 150 11.20 0.60 -8.69
C GLN A 150 10.83 -0.23 -7.49
N GLY A 151 9.83 -1.10 -7.63
CA GLY A 151 9.37 -1.84 -6.47
C GLY A 151 8.07 -2.61 -6.63
N ARG A 152 7.52 -2.99 -5.48
CA ARG A 152 6.27 -3.73 -5.34
C ARG A 152 5.50 -3.19 -4.15
N PHE A 153 4.19 -3.05 -4.31
CA PHE A 153 3.27 -2.85 -3.20
C PHE A 153 2.35 -4.06 -3.05
N ASP A 154 1.94 -4.32 -1.82
CA ASP A 154 0.91 -5.28 -1.43
C ASP A 154 0.18 -4.69 -0.23
N VAL A 155 -0.93 -4.01 -0.50
CA VAL A 155 -1.58 -3.11 0.44
C VAL A 155 -3.05 -3.43 0.56
N ARG A 156 -3.58 -3.21 1.76
CA ARG A 156 -5.02 -3.08 1.99
C ARG A 156 -5.43 -1.63 1.87
N TYR A 157 -6.52 -1.37 1.17
CA TYR A 157 -7.06 -0.03 0.99
C TYR A 157 -8.31 0.17 1.83
N GLU A 158 -8.52 1.40 2.32
CA GLU A 158 -9.79 1.78 2.95
C GLU A 158 -10.65 2.61 1.99
N PRO A 159 -11.91 2.21 1.74
CA PRO A 159 -12.81 2.98 0.92
C PRO A 159 -13.27 4.24 1.65
N PHE A 160 -13.42 5.34 0.92
CA PHE A 160 -14.04 6.57 1.38
C PHE A 160 -14.90 7.18 0.28
N SER A 161 -15.86 8.01 0.70
CA SER A 161 -16.73 8.80 -0.17
C SER A 161 -16.78 10.23 0.36
N LEU A 162 -16.92 11.20 -0.54
CA LEU A 162 -17.03 12.63 -0.20
C LEU A 162 -18.43 13.20 -0.47
N LYS A 163 -19.39 12.36 -0.87
CA LYS A 163 -20.79 12.74 -1.13
C LYS A 163 -21.67 12.57 0.11
#